data_AF-A0A974UJL5-F1
#
_entry.id   AF-A0A974UJL5-F1
#
_cell.length_a   1.000
_cell.length_b   1.000
_cell.length_c   1.000
_cell.angle_alpha   90.00
_cell.angle_beta   90.00
_cell.angle_gamma   90.00
#
_symmetry.space_group_name_H-M   'P 1'
#
loop_
_entity.id
_entity.type
_entity.pdbx_description
1 polymer ?
#
loop_
_entity_poly.entity_id
_entity_poly.type
_entity_poly.pdbx_seq_one_letter_code
_entity_poly.pdbx_strand_id
1 'polypeptide(L)'
;MIKINFSQYCKRIYPYCHQISSQGLFVSKLFVAGGSSYFSTSVNTDKEYQKKLYNGSKPLTQNLKDSFPANIQLDALVGLFEKHLKDDKVRQAMTASAIPVSLEPQKGTFSRALALQFNYLVKNEDSDADDIVAMEYQRLLTEPADEKPQSLVPLYPGDGAYVLDFLPARIYLKKCYEQFDHTWLIQNTGNQTWRSRKLVFVNQASVRPRTAKSCIDIPDVPPGKEIKITTSIDTRGFEGRYECLWEMQDNEGNNCFPNNKKLFNVTIDSKFEIE
;
A
#
# COMPACT_ATOMS: atom_id res chain seq x y z
N MET A 1 -0.08 -14.93 -8.88
CA MET A 1 -1.06 -13.83 -8.84
C MET A 1 -1.79 -13.80 -10.17
N ILE A 2 -3.05 -13.36 -10.21
CA ILE A 2 -3.78 -13.20 -11.46
C ILE A 2 -3.18 -11.98 -12.19
N LYS A 3 -2.86 -12.13 -13.48
CA LYS A 3 -2.38 -11.02 -14.31
C LYS A 3 -3.56 -10.24 -14.89
N ILE A 4 -3.37 -8.94 -15.04
CA ILE A 4 -4.32 -8.01 -15.65
C ILE A 4 -3.58 -7.08 -16.61
N ASN A 5 -4.16 -6.87 -17.79
CA ASN A 5 -3.69 -5.87 -18.73
C ASN A 5 -4.54 -4.59 -18.68
N PHE A 6 -4.08 -3.54 -19.34
CA PHE A 6 -4.74 -2.23 -19.34
C PHE A 6 -6.22 -2.26 -19.81
N SER A 7 -6.53 -3.07 -20.83
CA SER A 7 -7.90 -3.21 -21.35
C SER A 7 -8.82 -3.85 -20.32
N GLN A 8 -8.38 -4.94 -19.69
CA GLN A 8 -9.12 -5.62 -18.63
C GLN A 8 -9.35 -4.70 -17.43
N TYR A 9 -8.32 -3.95 -17.02
CA TYR A 9 -8.41 -2.93 -15.98
C TYR A 9 -9.52 -1.91 -16.31
N CYS A 10 -9.51 -1.34 -17.52
CA CYS A 10 -10.51 -0.36 -17.93
C CYS A 10 -11.94 -0.93 -17.93
N LYS A 11 -12.11 -2.16 -18.43
CA LYS A 11 -13.40 -2.85 -18.53
C LYS A 11 -14.03 -3.16 -17.17
N ARG A 12 -13.23 -3.27 -16.10
CA ARG A 12 -13.73 -3.48 -14.73
C ARG A 12 -14.20 -2.21 -14.05
N ILE A 13 -13.95 -1.03 -14.63
CA ILE A 13 -14.24 0.26 -14.00
C ILE A 13 -15.30 1.02 -14.80
N TYR A 14 -15.07 1.20 -16.10
CA TYR A 14 -15.90 2.06 -16.95
C TYR A 14 -17.41 1.75 -16.91
N PRO A 15 -17.88 0.49 -16.90
CA PRO A 15 -19.32 0.19 -16.84
C PRO A 15 -20.03 0.75 -15.60
N TYR A 16 -19.27 1.03 -14.53
CA TYR A 16 -19.79 1.53 -13.25
C TYR A 16 -19.63 3.05 -13.11
N CYS A 17 -19.08 3.72 -14.12
CA CYS A 17 -18.90 5.16 -14.12
C CYS A 17 -20.15 5.92 -14.62
N HIS A 18 -20.28 7.19 -14.21
CA HIS A 18 -21.21 8.18 -14.78
C HIS A 18 -20.46 9.38 -15.36
N GLN A 19 -21.17 10.21 -16.13
CA GLN A 19 -20.66 11.49 -16.65
C GLN A 19 -19.36 11.36 -17.50
N ILE A 20 -19.10 10.17 -18.05
CA ILE A 20 -18.07 9.93 -19.06
C ILE A 20 -18.77 9.28 -20.25
N SER A 21 -18.89 10.03 -21.34
CA SER A 21 -19.76 9.68 -22.47
C SER A 21 -19.20 8.59 -23.40
N SER A 22 -17.92 8.23 -23.29
CA SER A 22 -17.33 7.18 -24.13
C SER A 22 -16.12 6.52 -23.50
N GLN A 23 -15.84 5.29 -23.94
CA GLN A 23 -14.64 4.51 -23.59
C GLN A 23 -13.35 5.26 -23.91
N GLY A 24 -13.30 5.95 -25.07
CA GLY A 24 -12.15 6.76 -25.45
C GLY A 24 -11.94 7.96 -24.53
N LEU A 25 -13.03 8.63 -24.11
CA LEU A 25 -12.95 9.74 -23.15
C LEU A 25 -12.51 9.26 -21.76
N PHE A 26 -12.94 8.07 -21.34
CA PHE A 26 -12.48 7.45 -20.10
C PHE A 26 -10.96 7.25 -20.10
N VAL A 27 -10.41 6.66 -21.16
CA VAL A 27 -8.96 6.47 -21.30
C VAL A 27 -8.22 7.81 -21.36
N SER A 28 -8.71 8.81 -22.11
CA SER A 28 -8.11 10.16 -22.09
C SER A 28 -8.08 10.75 -20.68
N LYS A 29 -9.18 10.62 -19.92
CA LYS A 29 -9.27 11.12 -18.54
C LYS A 29 -8.31 10.42 -17.61
N LEU A 30 -8.11 9.10 -17.74
CA LEU A 30 -7.10 8.36 -16.98
C LEU A 30 -5.69 8.89 -17.25
N PHE A 31 -5.33 9.10 -18.53
CA PHE A 31 -4.01 9.62 -18.89
C PHE A 31 -3.77 11.02 -18.32
N VAL A 32 -4.72 11.93 -18.51
CA VAL A 32 -4.62 13.30 -18.00
C VAL A 32 -4.60 13.34 -16.47
N ALA A 33 -5.44 12.54 -15.80
CA ALA A 33 -5.43 12.45 -14.34
C ALA A 33 -4.13 11.82 -13.81
N GLY A 34 -3.51 10.90 -14.55
CA GLY A 34 -2.18 10.37 -14.22
C GLY A 34 -1.02 11.34 -14.48
N GLY A 35 -1.29 12.50 -15.10
CA GLY A 35 -0.30 13.54 -15.41
C GLY A 35 0.29 13.47 -16.83
N SER A 36 -0.20 12.59 -17.70
CA SER A 36 0.22 12.52 -19.11
C SER A 36 -0.57 13.49 -19.98
N SER A 37 0.13 14.23 -20.84
CA SER A 37 -0.47 15.09 -21.88
C SER A 37 -0.59 14.40 -23.25
N TYR A 38 -0.31 13.09 -23.34
CA TYR A 38 -0.31 12.34 -24.60
C TYR A 38 -1.68 12.34 -25.28
N PHE A 39 -2.76 12.30 -24.50
CA PHE A 39 -4.13 12.37 -25.00
C PHE A 39 -4.84 13.63 -24.55
N SER A 40 -5.66 14.18 -25.45
CA SER A 40 -6.57 15.27 -25.14
C SER A 40 -7.93 14.75 -24.61
N THR A 41 -8.52 15.51 -23.70
CA THR A 41 -9.90 15.31 -23.23
C THR A 41 -10.92 16.14 -24.01
N SER A 42 -10.46 16.95 -24.98
CA SER A 42 -11.34 17.76 -25.83
C SER A 42 -12.36 16.91 -26.55
N VAL A 43 -13.60 17.41 -26.61
CA VAL A 43 -14.72 16.72 -27.25
C VAL A 43 -14.48 16.55 -28.75
N ASN A 44 -13.79 17.51 -29.37
CA ASN A 44 -13.52 17.57 -30.81
C ASN A 44 -12.35 16.70 -31.29
N THR A 45 -11.57 16.12 -30.37
CA THR A 45 -10.44 15.25 -30.73
C THR A 45 -10.93 13.84 -31.02
N ASP A 46 -10.43 13.23 -32.09
CA ASP A 46 -10.63 11.81 -32.39
C ASP A 46 -10.07 10.95 -31.25
N LYS A 47 -10.82 9.91 -30.88
CA LYS A 47 -10.52 9.01 -29.76
C LYS A 47 -10.39 7.55 -30.19
N GLU A 48 -10.18 7.29 -31.48
CA GLU A 48 -10.12 5.93 -32.02
C GLU A 48 -8.99 5.11 -31.37
N TYR A 49 -7.81 5.69 -31.17
CA TYR A 49 -6.69 5.02 -30.53
C TYR A 49 -6.99 4.67 -29.06
N GLN A 50 -7.60 5.59 -28.33
CA GLN A 50 -8.03 5.38 -26.94
C GLN A 50 -9.08 4.28 -26.83
N LYS A 51 -10.00 4.17 -27.80
CA LYS A 51 -10.94 3.05 -27.90
C LYS A 51 -10.22 1.73 -28.16
N LYS A 52 -9.17 1.73 -28.98
CA LYS A 52 -8.32 0.56 -29.24
C LYS A 52 -7.52 0.11 -27.99
N LEU A 53 -7.12 1.05 -27.13
CA LEU A 53 -6.56 0.73 -25.81
C LEU A 53 -7.61 0.10 -24.89
N TYR A 54 -8.80 0.70 -24.83
CA TYR A 54 -9.90 0.19 -24.00
C TYR A 54 -10.33 -1.23 -24.40
N ASN A 55 -10.50 -1.48 -25.70
CA ASN A 55 -11.02 -2.77 -26.18
C ASN A 55 -9.97 -3.88 -26.19
N GLY A 56 -8.68 -3.53 -26.15
CA GLY A 56 -7.55 -4.45 -26.13
C GLY A 56 -6.94 -4.72 -27.52
N SER A 57 -7.42 -4.08 -28.58
CA SER A 57 -6.82 -4.17 -29.92
C SER A 57 -5.44 -3.52 -30.00
N LYS A 58 -5.10 -2.64 -29.05
CA LYS A 58 -3.75 -2.09 -28.86
C LYS A 58 -3.35 -2.22 -27.38
N PRO A 59 -2.12 -2.67 -27.08
CA PRO A 59 -1.61 -2.72 -25.72
C PRO A 59 -1.16 -1.33 -25.24
N LEU A 60 -0.95 -1.20 -23.93
CA LEU A 60 -0.26 -0.05 -23.34
C LEU A 60 1.24 -0.18 -23.61
N THR A 61 1.73 0.45 -24.68
CA THR A 61 3.13 0.39 -25.12
C THR A 61 4.07 1.20 -24.23
N GLN A 62 5.38 0.93 -24.31
CA GLN A 62 6.39 1.69 -23.56
C GLN A 62 6.33 3.19 -23.84
N ASN A 63 6.21 3.61 -25.10
CA ASN A 63 6.07 5.04 -25.45
C ASN A 63 4.86 5.73 -24.76
N LEU A 64 3.78 4.99 -24.49
CA LEU A 64 2.64 5.53 -23.73
C LEU A 64 2.96 5.61 -22.24
N LYS A 65 3.65 4.60 -21.69
CA LYS A 65 4.11 4.59 -20.30
C LYS A 65 5.10 5.73 -20.02
N ASP A 66 6.02 5.99 -20.96
CA ASP A 66 7.02 7.07 -20.88
C ASP A 66 6.41 8.48 -20.96
N SER A 67 5.15 8.60 -21.39
CA SER A 67 4.44 9.88 -21.43
C SER A 67 4.00 10.37 -20.05
N PHE A 68 4.07 9.52 -19.02
CA PHE A 68 3.73 9.88 -17.65
C PHE A 68 4.93 10.44 -16.91
N PRO A 69 4.72 11.36 -15.94
CA PRO A 69 5.78 11.79 -15.04
C PRO A 69 6.30 10.62 -14.19
N ALA A 70 7.56 10.71 -13.73
CA ALA A 70 8.17 9.69 -12.85
C ALA A 70 7.31 9.40 -11.59
N ASN A 71 6.64 10.45 -11.08
CA ASN A 71 5.63 10.36 -10.05
C ASN A 71 4.26 10.62 -10.66
N ILE A 72 3.48 9.55 -10.84
CA ILE A 72 2.09 9.65 -11.29
C ILE A 72 1.28 10.45 -10.27
N GLN A 73 0.39 11.30 -10.77
CA GLN A 73 -0.50 12.12 -9.96
C GLN A 73 -1.61 11.26 -9.34
N LEU A 74 -1.24 10.48 -8.31
CA LEU A 74 -2.11 9.48 -7.69
C LEU A 74 -3.42 10.10 -7.15
N ASP A 75 -3.34 11.24 -6.47
CA ASP A 75 -4.52 11.89 -5.89
C ASP A 75 -5.50 12.40 -6.96
N ALA A 76 -4.99 12.82 -8.12
CA ALA A 76 -5.84 13.21 -9.25
C ALA A 76 -6.56 12.00 -9.86
N LEU A 77 -5.92 10.82 -9.91
CA LEU A 77 -6.58 9.56 -10.28
C LEU A 77 -7.63 9.14 -9.25
N VAL A 78 -7.33 9.25 -7.95
CA VAL A 78 -8.31 9.00 -6.87
C VAL A 78 -9.53 9.89 -7.07
N GLY A 79 -9.34 11.20 -7.21
CA GLY A 79 -10.42 12.16 -7.43
C GLY A 79 -11.21 11.89 -8.71
N LEU A 80 -10.58 11.40 -9.77
CA LEU A 80 -11.27 10.96 -10.98
C LEU A 80 -12.24 9.81 -10.68
N PHE A 81 -11.79 8.77 -9.98
CA PHE A 81 -12.63 7.62 -9.64
C PHE A 81 -13.73 7.97 -8.64
N GLU A 82 -13.41 8.73 -7.59
CA GLU A 82 -14.42 9.18 -6.62
C GLU A 82 -15.51 10.03 -7.27
N LYS A 83 -15.12 10.90 -8.19
CA LYS A 83 -16.06 11.74 -8.94
C LYS A 83 -16.95 10.90 -9.86
N HIS A 84 -16.38 9.91 -10.55
CA HIS A 84 -17.06 9.26 -11.65
C HIS A 84 -17.64 7.87 -11.35
N LEU A 85 -17.21 7.15 -10.31
CA LEU A 85 -17.87 5.91 -9.90
C LEU A 85 -19.24 6.23 -9.31
N LYS A 86 -20.28 5.52 -9.78
CA LYS A 86 -21.64 5.66 -9.23
C LYS A 86 -21.73 5.00 -7.86
N ASP A 87 -22.30 5.70 -6.88
CA ASP A 87 -22.38 5.21 -5.49
C ASP A 87 -23.13 3.87 -5.38
N ASP A 88 -24.24 3.72 -6.12
CA ASP A 88 -25.06 2.50 -6.16
C ASP A 88 -24.38 1.33 -6.90
N LYS A 89 -23.26 1.58 -7.60
CA LYS A 89 -22.50 0.58 -8.36
C LYS A 89 -21.15 0.21 -7.76
N VAL A 90 -20.72 0.89 -6.69
CA VAL A 90 -19.42 0.63 -6.02
C VAL A 90 -19.28 -0.85 -5.65
N ARG A 91 -20.31 -1.47 -5.07
CA ARG A 91 -20.28 -2.90 -4.72
C ARG A 91 -20.04 -3.80 -5.93
N GLN A 92 -20.73 -3.54 -7.04
CA GLN A 92 -20.59 -4.33 -8.26
C GLN A 92 -19.18 -4.17 -8.87
N ALA A 93 -18.65 -2.95 -8.85
CA ALA A 93 -17.28 -2.66 -9.27
C ALA A 93 -16.23 -3.36 -8.40
N MET A 94 -16.42 -3.37 -7.08
CA MET A 94 -15.54 -4.08 -6.14
C MET A 94 -15.53 -5.59 -6.39
N THR A 95 -16.70 -6.20 -6.60
CA THR A 95 -16.80 -7.62 -6.94
C THR A 95 -16.13 -7.94 -8.28
N ALA A 96 -16.26 -7.06 -9.28
CA ALA A 96 -15.55 -7.21 -10.56
C ALA A 96 -14.02 -7.13 -10.42
N SER A 97 -13.52 -6.51 -9.35
CA SER A 97 -12.10 -6.45 -8.97
C SER A 97 -11.71 -7.49 -7.93
N ALA A 98 -12.47 -8.59 -7.82
CA ALA A 98 -12.23 -9.71 -6.91
C ALA A 98 -12.19 -9.36 -5.41
N ILE A 99 -12.79 -8.24 -5.01
CA ILE A 99 -12.93 -7.88 -3.59
C ILE A 99 -14.09 -8.69 -2.98
N PRO A 100 -13.88 -9.41 -1.86
CA PRO A 100 -14.92 -10.20 -1.20
C PRO A 100 -16.16 -9.38 -0.82
N VAL A 101 -17.33 -10.00 -0.92
CA VAL A 101 -18.61 -9.40 -0.50
C VAL A 101 -18.71 -9.20 1.01
N SER A 102 -17.85 -9.88 1.79
CA SER A 102 -17.74 -9.72 3.24
C SER A 102 -17.08 -8.41 3.67
N LEU A 103 -16.41 -7.71 2.76
CA LEU A 103 -15.81 -6.40 3.05
C LEU A 103 -16.79 -5.28 2.68
N GLU A 104 -17.06 -4.38 3.62
CA GLU A 104 -17.94 -3.23 3.42
C GLU A 104 -17.43 -2.32 2.28
N PRO A 105 -18.33 -1.72 1.46
CA PRO A 105 -17.91 -0.84 0.37
C PRO A 105 -17.44 0.52 0.90
N GLN A 106 -16.17 0.84 0.65
CA GLN A 106 -15.60 2.17 0.91
C GLN A 106 -15.11 2.78 -0.40
N LYS A 107 -15.88 3.72 -0.95
CA LYS A 107 -15.63 4.30 -2.28
C LYS A 107 -14.25 4.95 -2.40
N GLY A 108 -13.81 5.73 -1.40
CA GLY A 108 -12.51 6.39 -1.43
C GLY A 108 -11.35 5.40 -1.38
N THR A 109 -11.41 4.42 -0.48
CA THR A 109 -10.44 3.32 -0.37
C THR A 109 -10.36 2.51 -1.67
N PHE A 110 -11.50 2.19 -2.28
CA PHE A 110 -11.55 1.50 -3.57
C PHE A 110 -10.97 2.34 -4.70
N SER A 111 -11.30 3.64 -4.75
CA SER A 111 -10.77 4.59 -5.72
C SER A 111 -9.24 4.68 -5.65
N ARG A 112 -8.68 4.65 -4.43
CA ARG A 112 -7.22 4.62 -4.21
C ARG A 112 -6.58 3.30 -4.63
N ALA A 113 -7.20 2.16 -4.34
CA ALA A 113 -6.74 0.87 -4.84
C ALA A 113 -6.71 0.81 -6.38
N LEU A 114 -7.73 1.36 -7.05
CA LEU A 114 -7.76 1.46 -8.52
C LEU A 114 -6.63 2.35 -9.05
N ALA A 115 -6.35 3.48 -8.39
CA ALA A 115 -5.26 4.38 -8.78
C ALA A 115 -3.87 3.73 -8.62
N LEU A 116 -3.67 2.95 -7.55
CA LEU A 116 -2.44 2.19 -7.34
C LEU A 116 -2.22 1.12 -8.42
N GLN A 117 -3.28 0.39 -8.81
CA GLN A 117 -3.21 -0.56 -9.93
C GLN A 117 -2.83 0.14 -11.25
N PHE A 118 -3.40 1.32 -11.52
CA PHE A 118 -3.04 2.10 -12.72
C PHE A 118 -1.56 2.48 -12.70
N ASN A 119 -1.06 2.98 -11.56
CA ASN A 119 0.35 3.31 -11.41
C ASN A 119 1.25 2.09 -11.61
N TYR A 120 0.85 0.93 -11.09
CA TYR A 120 1.58 -0.31 -11.29
C TYR A 120 1.59 -0.74 -12.76
N LEU A 121 0.47 -0.65 -13.48
CA LEU A 121 0.40 -0.93 -14.93
C LEU A 121 1.31 -0.01 -15.76
N VAL A 122 1.44 1.26 -15.39
CA VAL A 122 2.29 2.22 -16.09
C VAL A 122 3.78 1.96 -15.80
N LYS A 123 4.13 1.59 -14.57
CA LYS A 123 5.52 1.35 -14.16
C LYS A 123 6.05 -0.04 -14.47
N ASN A 124 5.17 -1.01 -14.68
CA ASN A 124 5.57 -2.36 -15.07
C ASN A 124 6.21 -2.34 -16.47
N GLU A 125 7.27 -3.11 -16.70
CA GLU A 125 7.88 -3.25 -18.03
C GLU A 125 6.96 -4.07 -18.96
N ASP A 126 6.32 -5.10 -18.42
CA ASP A 126 5.41 -5.98 -19.15
C ASP A 126 4.07 -5.29 -19.49
N SER A 127 3.39 -5.77 -20.52
CA SER A 127 2.03 -5.32 -20.86
C SER A 127 0.99 -5.74 -19.80
N ASP A 128 1.33 -6.78 -19.04
CA ASP A 128 0.47 -7.45 -18.09
C ASP A 128 1.09 -7.30 -16.70
N ALA A 129 0.32 -6.74 -15.76
CA ALA A 129 0.74 -6.57 -14.38
C ALA A 129 -0.02 -7.52 -13.46
N ASP A 130 0.50 -7.80 -12.26
CA ASP A 130 -0.32 -8.44 -11.24
C ASP A 130 -1.54 -7.57 -10.89
N ASP A 131 -2.67 -8.24 -10.69
CA ASP A 131 -3.92 -7.64 -10.26
C ASP A 131 -3.89 -7.45 -8.73
N ILE A 132 -3.48 -6.26 -8.31
CA ILE A 132 -3.25 -5.88 -6.92
C ILE A 132 -4.44 -5.15 -6.29
N VAL A 133 -5.54 -4.90 -7.02
CA VAL A 133 -6.67 -4.07 -6.52
C VAL A 133 -7.25 -4.61 -5.22
N ALA A 134 -7.54 -5.91 -5.14
CA ALA A 134 -8.13 -6.50 -3.94
C ALA A 134 -7.16 -6.48 -2.75
N MET A 135 -5.88 -6.75 -3.00
CA MET A 135 -4.81 -6.71 -2.00
C MET A 135 -4.62 -5.28 -1.45
N GLU A 136 -4.50 -4.28 -2.33
CA GLU A 136 -4.35 -2.88 -1.93
C GLU A 136 -5.59 -2.36 -1.20
N TYR A 137 -6.80 -2.76 -1.63
CA TYR A 137 -8.02 -2.40 -0.90
C TYR A 137 -7.99 -2.91 0.54
N GLN A 138 -7.65 -4.19 0.75
CA GLN A 138 -7.50 -4.76 2.09
C GLN A 138 -6.40 -4.08 2.90
N ARG A 139 -5.24 -3.81 2.29
CA ARG A 139 -4.14 -3.10 2.94
C ARG A 139 -4.57 -1.70 3.40
N LEU A 140 -5.26 -0.95 2.54
CA LEU A 140 -5.73 0.40 2.83
C LEU A 140 -6.84 0.43 3.89
N LEU A 141 -7.64 -0.63 4.05
CA LEU A 141 -8.56 -0.76 5.18
C LEU A 141 -7.83 -0.92 6.52
N THR A 142 -6.64 -1.52 6.51
CA THR A 142 -5.79 -1.71 7.70
C THR A 142 -4.78 -0.58 7.92
N GLU A 143 -4.57 0.26 6.91
CA GLU A 143 -3.58 1.35 6.90
C GLU A 143 -4.23 2.63 6.34
N PRO A 144 -4.89 3.45 7.18
CA PRO A 144 -5.60 4.65 6.70
C PRO A 144 -4.66 5.66 6.02
N ALA A 145 -5.17 6.34 5.00
CA ALA A 145 -4.44 7.21 4.08
C ALA A 145 -3.85 8.50 4.71
N ASP A 146 -4.16 8.81 5.97
CA ASP A 146 -3.90 10.09 6.63
C ASP A 146 -2.50 10.26 7.24
N GLU A 147 -1.58 9.34 7.00
CA GLU A 147 -0.18 9.62 7.33
C GLU A 147 0.41 10.58 6.28
N LYS A 148 0.56 11.86 6.67
CA LYS A 148 1.34 12.94 6.00
C LYS A 148 2.44 12.37 5.09
N PRO A 149 2.70 12.97 3.89
CA PRO A 149 3.58 12.40 2.88
C PRO A 149 4.84 11.84 3.52
N GLN A 150 4.85 10.52 3.62
CA GLN A 150 5.98 9.75 4.09
C GLN A 150 7.14 10.13 3.17
N SER A 151 8.33 10.36 3.73
CA SER A 151 9.53 10.56 2.92
C SER A 151 9.54 9.50 1.83
N LEU A 152 9.83 9.82 0.57
CA LEU A 152 9.90 8.76 -0.47
C LEU A 152 11.16 7.89 -0.32
N VAL A 153 12.07 8.32 0.55
CA VAL A 153 13.38 7.73 0.77
C VAL A 153 13.67 7.51 2.25
N PRO A 154 14.48 6.50 2.60
CA PRO A 154 15.07 6.37 3.93
C PRO A 154 15.83 7.65 4.31
N LEU A 155 16.05 7.87 5.61
CA LEU A 155 16.79 9.04 6.10
C LEU A 155 18.22 9.08 5.54
N TYR A 156 18.83 7.91 5.40
CA TYR A 156 20.17 7.77 4.83
C TYR A 156 20.07 7.15 3.43
N PRO A 157 20.58 7.85 2.38
CA PRO A 157 20.57 7.31 1.03
C PRO A 157 21.29 5.95 0.95
N GLY A 158 20.62 4.95 0.40
CA GLY A 158 21.18 3.61 0.28
C GLY A 158 20.88 2.67 1.46
N ASP A 159 20.24 3.15 2.52
CA ASP A 159 19.62 2.24 3.49
C ASP A 159 18.44 1.50 2.84
N GLY A 160 18.22 0.26 3.25
CA GLY A 160 17.10 -0.56 2.80
C GLY A 160 16.90 -1.70 3.79
N ALA A 161 15.66 -1.93 4.21
CA ALA A 161 15.31 -2.96 5.17
C ALA A 161 14.16 -3.81 4.64
N TYR A 162 14.26 -5.12 4.86
CA TYR A 162 13.19 -6.07 4.57
C TYR A 162 12.97 -6.98 5.78
N VAL A 163 11.72 -7.15 6.22
CA VAL A 163 11.38 -8.09 7.29
C VAL A 163 10.95 -9.39 6.62
N LEU A 164 11.82 -10.41 6.73
CA LEU A 164 11.75 -11.67 5.97
C LEU A 164 10.59 -12.57 6.40
N ASP A 165 10.21 -12.54 7.67
CA ASP A 165 9.15 -13.41 8.20
C ASP A 165 7.87 -12.64 8.52
N PHE A 166 6.79 -13.06 7.86
CA PHE A 166 5.40 -12.67 8.13
C PHE A 166 4.67 -13.71 9.00
N LEU A 167 5.38 -14.65 9.65
CA LEU A 167 4.78 -15.72 10.44
C LEU A 167 5.29 -15.76 11.90
N PRO A 168 4.39 -15.71 12.89
CA PRO A 168 2.97 -15.41 12.71
C PRO A 168 2.82 -14.01 12.12
N ALA A 169 1.69 -13.76 11.46
CA ALA A 169 1.37 -12.43 10.96
C ALA A 169 1.74 -11.42 12.06
N ARG A 170 2.24 -10.23 11.68
CA ARG A 170 2.46 -9.13 12.63
C ARG A 170 1.14 -8.65 13.27
N ILE A 171 0.10 -9.47 13.27
CA ILE A 171 -1.21 -9.36 13.91
C ILE A 171 -1.34 -10.60 14.80
N TYR A 172 -1.34 -10.38 16.11
CA TYR A 172 -1.48 -11.42 17.12
C TYR A 172 -2.89 -11.39 17.68
N LEU A 173 -3.60 -12.52 17.62
CA LEU A 173 -4.81 -12.73 18.40
C LEU A 173 -4.43 -13.36 19.73
N LYS A 174 -4.60 -12.62 20.83
CA LYS A 174 -4.11 -12.99 22.15
C LYS A 174 -5.16 -12.76 23.23
N LYS A 175 -5.04 -13.48 24.33
CA LYS A 175 -5.89 -13.25 25.50
C LYS A 175 -5.38 -12.06 26.30
N CYS A 176 -6.25 -11.42 27.08
CA CYS A 176 -5.79 -10.49 28.11
C CYS A 176 -4.90 -11.22 29.13
N TYR A 177 -3.91 -10.50 29.67
CA TYR A 177 -2.88 -11.02 30.58
C TYR A 177 -1.98 -12.14 30.01
N GLU A 178 -2.00 -12.34 28.70
CA GLU A 178 -1.06 -13.24 28.02
C GLU A 178 0.27 -12.53 27.74
N GLN A 179 1.36 -13.27 27.90
CA GLN A 179 2.70 -12.89 27.48
C GLN A 179 3.13 -13.78 26.31
N PHE A 180 3.71 -13.17 25.27
CA PHE A 180 4.23 -13.90 24.12
C PHE A 180 5.44 -13.19 23.52
N ASP A 181 6.25 -13.94 22.78
CA ASP A 181 7.42 -13.39 22.10
C ASP A 181 7.12 -13.06 20.64
N HIS A 182 7.58 -11.89 20.22
CA HIS A 182 7.65 -11.50 18.82
C HIS A 182 9.11 -11.48 18.36
N THR A 183 9.38 -12.08 17.20
CA THR A 183 10.71 -12.05 16.58
C THR A 183 10.63 -11.41 15.21
N TRP A 184 11.41 -10.35 14.99
CA TRP A 184 11.69 -9.81 13.67
C TRP A 184 12.90 -10.54 13.07
N LEU A 185 12.75 -11.14 11.90
CA LEU A 185 13.87 -11.50 11.03
C LEU A 185 14.04 -10.36 10.01
N ILE A 186 15.11 -9.59 10.12
CA ILE A 186 15.34 -8.37 9.34
C ILE A 186 16.57 -8.54 8.47
N GLN A 187 16.45 -8.26 7.18
CA GLN A 187 17.55 -8.18 6.23
C GLN A 187 17.87 -6.73 5.91
N ASN A 188 19.17 -6.41 5.85
CA ASN A 188 19.64 -5.19 5.21
C ASN A 188 19.64 -5.38 3.69
N THR A 189 18.66 -4.79 3.01
CA THR A 189 18.52 -4.79 1.54
C THR A 189 19.08 -3.53 0.90
N GLY A 190 19.66 -2.64 1.70
CA GLY A 190 20.38 -1.46 1.24
C GLY A 190 21.76 -1.79 0.68
N ASN A 191 22.48 -0.74 0.29
CA ASN A 191 23.86 -0.82 -0.17
C ASN A 191 24.86 -0.27 0.88
N GLN A 192 24.38 0.18 2.04
CA GLN A 192 25.20 0.63 3.16
C GLN A 192 25.12 -0.31 4.36
N THR A 193 26.17 -0.33 5.17
CA THR A 193 26.15 -1.04 6.46
C THR A 193 25.37 -0.23 7.48
N TRP A 194 24.36 -0.82 8.12
CA TRP A 194 23.72 -0.20 9.27
C TRP A 194 24.70 -0.14 10.42
N ARG A 195 24.87 1.04 11.01
CA ARG A 195 25.72 1.25 12.18
C ARG A 195 24.97 2.03 13.22
N SER A 196 25.18 1.67 14.47
CA SER A 196 24.63 2.40 15.63
C SER A 196 23.13 2.66 15.49
N ARG A 197 22.39 1.58 15.17
CA ARG A 197 20.94 1.59 15.05
C ARG A 197 20.31 0.94 16.27
N LYS A 198 19.07 1.30 16.57
CA LYS A 198 18.26 0.69 17.62
C LYS A 198 16.81 0.56 17.15
N LEU A 199 16.12 -0.47 17.60
CA LEU A 199 14.69 -0.65 17.39
C LEU A 199 13.92 -0.13 18.61
N VAL A 200 13.02 0.82 18.40
CA VAL A 200 12.37 1.59 19.48
C VAL A 200 10.84 1.47 19.39
N PHE A 201 10.20 1.17 20.52
CA PHE A 201 8.74 1.13 20.67
C PHE A 201 8.19 2.54 20.95
N VAL A 202 7.86 3.28 19.90
CA VAL A 202 7.66 4.74 19.99
C VAL A 202 6.35 5.16 20.63
N ASN A 203 5.27 4.40 20.48
CA ASN A 203 3.96 4.74 21.04
C ASN A 203 3.60 3.93 22.29
N GLN A 204 4.58 3.34 22.98
CA GLN A 204 4.36 2.52 24.19
C GLN A 204 3.52 3.25 25.26
N ALA A 205 3.72 4.56 25.43
CA ALA A 205 2.95 5.35 26.38
C ALA A 205 1.45 5.46 26.02
N SER A 206 1.13 5.36 24.73
CA SER A 206 -0.21 5.58 24.18
C SER A 206 -1.01 4.29 23.98
N VAL A 207 -0.34 3.14 23.90
CA VAL A 207 -1.00 1.82 23.79
C VAL A 207 -0.94 1.06 25.10
N ARG A 208 -1.74 -0.01 25.23
CA ARG A 208 -1.82 -0.82 26.45
C ARG A 208 -0.77 -1.93 26.55
N PRO A 209 -0.39 -2.65 25.47
CA PRO A 209 0.64 -3.67 25.55
C PRO A 209 1.96 -3.13 26.08
N ARG A 210 2.72 -3.97 26.78
CA ARG A 210 4.00 -3.61 27.38
C ARG A 210 5.09 -4.58 26.95
N THR A 211 6.31 -4.08 26.83
CA THR A 211 7.49 -4.90 26.61
C THR A 211 8.51 -4.68 27.72
N ALA A 212 9.32 -5.70 28.01
CA ALA A 212 10.40 -5.58 28.99
C ALA A 212 11.49 -4.59 28.54
N LYS A 213 11.74 -4.54 27.22
CA LYS A 213 12.64 -3.57 26.58
C LYS A 213 11.89 -2.80 25.52
N SER A 214 11.86 -1.48 25.66
CA SER A 214 11.29 -0.55 24.69
C SER A 214 12.30 -0.06 23.66
N CYS A 215 13.58 -0.38 23.87
CA CYS A 215 14.70 -0.03 23.02
C CYS A 215 15.62 -1.25 22.93
N ILE A 216 15.93 -1.69 21.71
CA ILE A 216 16.75 -2.86 21.44
C ILE A 216 17.87 -2.45 20.48
N ASP A 217 19.12 -2.60 20.90
CA ASP A 217 20.26 -2.26 20.04
C ASP A 217 20.34 -3.22 18.85
N ILE A 218 20.63 -2.65 17.68
CA ILE A 218 20.85 -3.39 16.45
C ILE A 218 22.36 -3.46 16.21
N PRO A 219 22.94 -4.65 16.04
CA PRO A 219 24.37 -4.77 15.73
C PRO A 219 24.67 -4.17 14.36
N ASP A 220 25.94 -3.96 14.04
CA ASP A 220 26.31 -3.53 12.70
C ASP A 220 25.90 -4.58 11.66
N VAL A 221 25.08 -4.20 10.67
CA VAL A 221 24.53 -5.12 9.66
C VAL A 221 25.00 -4.70 8.26
N PRO A 222 25.94 -5.43 7.64
CA PRO A 222 26.35 -5.19 6.26
C PRO A 222 25.22 -5.45 5.24
N PRO A 223 25.31 -4.89 4.02
CA PRO A 223 24.39 -5.21 2.93
C PRO A 223 24.20 -6.72 2.70
N GLY A 224 22.96 -7.13 2.51
CA GLY A 224 22.54 -8.52 2.29
C GLY A 224 22.52 -9.40 3.54
N LYS A 225 22.96 -8.90 4.71
CA LYS A 225 22.97 -9.67 5.97
C LYS A 225 21.64 -9.59 6.70
N GLU A 226 21.37 -10.65 7.46
CA GLU A 226 20.14 -10.85 8.22
C GLU A 226 20.44 -10.83 9.72
N ILE A 227 19.48 -10.33 10.49
CA ILE A 227 19.50 -10.33 11.95
C ILE A 227 18.16 -10.79 12.50
N LYS A 228 18.18 -11.40 13.69
CA LYS A 228 16.99 -11.77 14.44
C LYS A 228 16.91 -10.91 15.70
N ILE A 229 15.78 -10.25 15.90
CA ILE A 229 15.51 -9.44 17.08
C ILE A 229 14.25 -10.01 17.74
N THR A 230 14.32 -10.34 19.02
CA THR A 230 13.17 -10.87 19.77
C THR A 230 12.82 -9.94 20.91
N THR A 231 11.52 -9.69 21.11
CA THR A 231 10.99 -8.99 22.27
C THR A 231 9.80 -9.74 22.86
N SER A 232 9.63 -9.64 24.17
CA SER A 232 8.49 -10.23 24.87
C SER A 232 7.43 -9.15 25.12
N ILE A 233 6.17 -9.48 24.80
CA ILE A 233 5.03 -8.57 24.86
C ILE A 233 3.98 -9.11 25.83
N ASP A 234 3.56 -8.28 26.78
CA ASP A 234 2.46 -8.50 27.71
C ASP A 234 1.23 -7.68 27.24
N THR A 235 0.13 -8.39 26.97
CA THR A 235 -1.14 -7.82 26.46
C THR A 235 -1.92 -7.03 27.51
N ARG A 236 -1.65 -7.23 28.80
CA ARG A 236 -2.37 -6.61 29.93
C ARG A 236 -3.87 -6.92 29.94
N GLY A 237 -4.56 -6.38 30.95
CA GLY A 237 -5.98 -6.64 31.23
C GLY A 237 -6.99 -5.80 30.43
N PHE A 238 -6.73 -5.52 29.15
CA PHE A 238 -7.60 -4.65 28.35
C PHE A 238 -7.87 -5.23 26.97
N GLU A 239 -9.13 -5.44 26.63
CA GLU A 239 -9.52 -5.80 25.27
C GLU A 239 -9.30 -4.64 24.30
N GLY A 240 -9.03 -5.00 23.06
CA GLY A 240 -8.92 -4.04 21.97
C GLY A 240 -7.87 -4.43 20.95
N ARG A 241 -7.83 -3.65 19.89
CA ARG A 241 -6.81 -3.73 18.84
C ARG A 241 -5.76 -2.66 19.09
N TYR A 242 -4.51 -3.08 19.25
CA TYR A 242 -3.39 -2.22 19.57
C TYR A 242 -2.34 -2.28 18.47
N GLU A 243 -2.06 -1.16 17.82
CA GLU A 243 -0.92 -1.02 16.92
C GLU A 243 0.31 -0.57 17.72
N CYS A 244 1.22 -1.51 17.97
CA CYS A 244 2.51 -1.24 18.58
C CYS A 244 3.49 -0.75 17.50
N LEU A 245 3.80 0.54 17.52
CA LEU A 245 4.65 1.18 16.53
C LEU A 245 6.12 0.99 16.89
N TRP A 246 6.88 0.41 15.98
CA TRP A 246 8.32 0.22 16.14
C TRP A 246 9.08 0.91 15.04
N GLU A 247 10.11 1.67 15.43
CA GLU A 247 10.97 2.41 14.51
C GLU A 247 12.41 1.95 14.65
N MET A 248 13.12 1.82 13.53
CA MET A 248 14.58 1.79 13.58
C MET A 248 15.07 3.24 13.67
N GLN A 249 15.76 3.57 14.76
CA GLN A 249 16.31 4.89 14.99
C GLN A 249 17.84 4.86 15.00
N ASP A 250 18.45 6.00 14.68
CA ASP A 250 19.88 6.24 14.87
C ASP A 250 20.21 6.62 16.33
N ASN A 251 21.48 6.94 16.59
CA ASN A 251 21.95 7.38 17.91
C ASN A 251 21.33 8.70 18.37
N GLU A 252 20.91 9.55 17.44
CA GLU A 252 20.29 10.85 17.70
C GLU A 252 18.77 10.73 17.91
N GLY A 253 18.20 9.55 17.66
CA GLY A 253 16.77 9.27 17.78
C GLY A 253 15.97 9.55 16.51
N ASN A 254 16.63 9.80 15.38
CA ASN A 254 15.94 10.01 14.12
C ASN A 254 15.50 8.67 13.52
N ASN A 255 14.29 8.61 12.97
CA ASN A 255 13.79 7.43 12.27
C ASN A 255 14.57 7.22 10.97
N CYS A 256 15.23 6.06 10.83
CA CYS A 256 16.03 5.69 9.66
C CYS A 256 15.18 5.38 8.42
N PHE A 257 13.93 4.94 8.62
CA PHE A 257 12.99 4.57 7.55
C PHE A 257 11.70 5.40 7.65
N PRO A 258 11.77 6.75 7.55
CA PRO A 258 10.59 7.62 7.61
C PRO A 258 9.66 7.42 6.40
N ASN A 259 10.14 6.70 5.38
CA ASN A 259 9.41 6.28 4.20
C ASN A 259 8.52 5.06 4.41
N ASN A 260 8.66 4.34 5.53
CA ASN A 260 7.83 3.20 5.87
C ASN A 260 7.67 3.07 7.38
N LYS A 261 6.78 3.90 7.95
CA LYS A 261 6.55 3.96 9.40
C LYS A 261 6.05 2.65 10.00
N LYS A 262 5.39 1.80 9.19
CA LYS A 262 4.84 0.52 9.64
C LYS A 262 5.77 -0.67 9.38
N LEU A 263 7.02 -0.41 8.98
CA LEU A 263 7.97 -1.46 8.59
C LEU A 263 8.21 -2.50 9.70
N PHE A 264 8.24 -2.07 10.97
CA PHE A 264 8.50 -2.95 12.11
C PHE A 264 7.28 -3.15 13.03
N ASN A 265 6.12 -2.63 12.66
CA ASN A 265 4.93 -2.63 13.53
C ASN A 265 4.43 -4.03 13.90
N VAL A 266 3.85 -4.11 15.10
CA VAL A 266 3.15 -5.28 15.61
C VAL A 266 1.73 -4.87 16.02
N THR A 267 0.72 -5.56 15.51
CA THR A 267 -0.68 -5.40 15.87
C THR A 267 -1.09 -6.51 16.82
N ILE A 268 -1.87 -6.17 17.84
CA ILE A 268 -2.33 -7.13 18.85
C ILE A 268 -3.82 -6.93 19.03
N ASP A 269 -4.60 -7.95 18.72
CA ASP A 269 -6.01 -8.06 19.06
C ASP A 269 -6.13 -8.84 20.37
N SER A 270 -6.42 -8.12 21.46
CA SER A 270 -6.61 -8.71 22.79
C SER A 270 -8.10 -8.87 23.11
N LYS A 271 -8.49 -10.03 23.63
CA LYS A 271 -9.85 -10.32 24.12
C LYS A 271 -9.83 -11.04 25.47
N PHE A 272 -10.86 -10.81 26.28
CA PHE A 272 -11.16 -11.64 27.44
C PHE A 272 -11.70 -12.98 26.95
N GLU A 273 -11.39 -14.02 27.72
CA GLU A 273 -11.99 -15.33 27.51
C GLU A 273 -13.41 -15.28 28.08
N ILE A 274 -14.40 -15.58 27.25
CA ILE A 274 -15.77 -15.82 27.70
C ILE A 274 -15.82 -17.31 28.01
N GLU A 275 -16.00 -17.67 29.28
CA GLU A 275 -16.28 -19.04 29.72
C GLU A 275 -17.61 -19.56 29.16
#